data_AF-A0AAN7FRK0-F1
#
_entry.id   AF-A0AAN7FRK0-F1
#
_cell.length_a   1.000
_cell.length_b   1.000
_cell.length_c   1.000
_cell.angle_alpha   90.00
_cell.angle_beta   90.00
_cell.angle_gamma   90.00
#
_symmetry.space_group_name_H-M   'P 1'
#
loop_
_entity.id
_entity.type
_entity.pdbx_description
1 polymer ?
#
loop_
_entity_poly.entity_id
_entity_poly.type
_entity_poly.pdbx_seq_one_letter_code
_entity_poly.pdbx_strand_id
1 'polypeptide(L)'
;MEDEELAKSLLVTQQPGNIRISNGFGSNDTGANASASGVTPVLLLSAFVTACSAFAGGFVAGYSAPAESGIIADLGLSVAEYSVFGSIMTIGGMVGAVISGKLADVIGRKYTMWILDIFYIMGWLAIYFAKGAWLLDLGRLALGFGYGLTCYVAPTYLSEITPKNVRGGITSVSMAMIPVSVSVAYLIGSVINWRALALIGAIPCLLLLFGLFFIPESPRWLAKIGREKEFEAALQRLRGKNVNISDEAADIKDYTENIQKIPEDKILDLFQQKYSHLLIVGIGVMVLQQFGGLNGYAYYMNEIFELAGVPSITGFIVVSIPQIPAIALGSILIEKFGRWTLLMVRSQKIAQSLEHS
;
A
#
# COMPACT_ATOMS: atom_id res chain seq x y z
N MET A 1 40.80 -0.65 21.43
CA MET A 1 41.80 0.39 21.03
C MET A 1 41.61 0.78 19.57
N GLU A 2 41.18 -0.12 18.68
CA GLU A 2 40.77 0.22 17.30
C GLU A 2 39.37 0.87 17.19
N ASP A 3 38.43 0.55 18.10
CA ASP A 3 37.08 1.17 18.07
C ASP A 3 37.05 2.64 18.51
N GLU A 4 38.03 3.08 19.30
CA GLU A 4 38.12 4.47 19.77
C GLU A 4 38.75 5.39 18.70
N GLU A 5 39.58 4.82 17.82
CA GLU A 5 40.15 5.48 16.65
C GLU A 5 39.10 5.63 15.53
N LEU A 6 38.23 4.63 15.35
CA LEU A 6 37.11 4.68 14.40
C LEU A 6 36.04 5.70 14.84
N ALA A 7 35.77 5.81 16.15
CA ALA A 7 34.89 6.82 16.70
C ALA A 7 35.47 8.25 16.57
N LYS A 8 36.81 8.41 16.69
CA LYS A 8 37.48 9.69 16.44
C LYS A 8 37.52 10.07 14.95
N SER A 9 37.66 9.12 14.03
CA SER A 9 37.65 9.42 12.59
C SER A 9 36.27 9.85 12.08
N LEU A 10 35.20 9.31 12.67
CA LEU A 10 33.82 9.72 12.36
C LEU A 10 33.43 11.07 12.99
N LEU A 11 34.04 11.45 14.12
CA LEU A 11 33.79 12.73 14.80
C LEU A 11 34.63 13.89 14.24
N VAL A 12 35.75 13.64 13.58
CA VAL A 12 36.65 14.68 13.04
C VAL A 12 36.16 15.28 11.71
N THR A 13 35.16 14.70 11.05
CA THR A 13 34.60 15.23 9.78
C THR A 13 33.44 16.22 9.98
N GLN A 14 33.08 16.55 11.22
CA GLN A 14 32.17 17.66 11.55
C GLN A 14 32.94 18.79 12.25
N GLN A 15 33.64 19.61 11.46
CA GLN A 15 34.05 20.94 11.93
C GLN A 15 33.12 22.03 11.37
N PRO A 16 32.59 22.93 12.21
CA PRO A 16 31.78 24.06 11.78
C PRO A 16 32.70 25.25 11.45
N GLY A 17 32.62 25.79 10.24
CA GLY A 17 33.43 26.96 9.89
C GLY A 17 33.26 27.46 8.47
N ASN A 18 32.25 28.32 8.25
CA ASN A 18 32.31 29.60 7.51
C ASN A 18 30.94 29.93 6.88
N ILE A 19 30.01 30.39 7.70
CA ILE A 19 28.94 31.26 7.22
C ILE A 19 29.53 32.67 7.14
N ARG A 20 30.02 33.05 5.95
CA ARG A 20 30.26 34.45 5.62
C ARG A 20 28.91 35.07 5.22
N ILE A 21 28.32 35.86 6.11
CA ILE A 21 27.27 36.80 5.74
C ILE A 21 27.97 37.99 5.06
N SER A 22 27.97 38.02 3.73
CA SER A 22 28.28 39.24 2.98
C SER A 22 26.98 39.96 2.67
N ASN A 23 26.73 41.05 3.38
CA ASN A 23 25.73 42.05 2.99
C ASN A 23 26.16 42.68 1.66
N GLY A 24 25.43 42.36 0.59
CA GLY A 24 25.58 42.97 -0.72
C GLY A 24 24.20 43.35 -1.26
N PHE A 25 23.81 44.59 -0.99
CA PHE A 25 22.65 45.24 -1.61
C PHE A 25 23.06 45.64 -3.03
N GLY A 26 22.37 45.14 -4.07
CA GLY A 26 22.68 45.51 -5.46
C GLY A 26 21.98 44.68 -6.54
N SER A 27 20.76 45.11 -6.90
CA SER A 27 20.17 45.17 -8.24
C SER A 27 20.10 43.93 -9.15
N ASN A 28 18.85 43.59 -9.51
CA ASN A 28 18.37 43.08 -10.79
C ASN A 28 19.03 41.82 -11.37
N ASP A 29 18.41 40.67 -11.09
CA ASP A 29 18.14 39.68 -12.14
C ASP A 29 16.72 39.12 -11.95
N THR A 30 15.88 39.43 -12.92
CA THR A 30 14.51 38.93 -13.05
C THR A 30 14.58 37.68 -13.91
N GLY A 31 14.19 36.53 -13.34
CA GLY A 31 13.82 35.35 -14.14
C GLY A 31 14.65 34.08 -13.91
N ALA A 32 14.51 33.44 -12.76
CA ALA A 32 14.75 31.99 -12.60
C ALA A 32 14.07 31.42 -11.35
N ASN A 33 12.76 31.65 -11.18
CA ASN A 33 11.95 30.84 -10.26
C ASN A 33 11.55 29.54 -10.98
N ALA A 34 12.44 28.57 -11.03
CA ALA A 34 12.17 27.23 -11.56
C ALA A 34 12.62 26.14 -10.57
N SER A 35 12.10 26.19 -9.35
CA SER A 35 12.23 25.10 -8.37
C SER A 35 10.92 24.84 -7.61
N ALA A 36 9.78 25.11 -8.24
CA ALA A 36 8.51 24.56 -7.81
C ALA A 36 8.33 23.19 -8.48
N SER A 37 8.84 22.13 -7.85
CA SER A 37 8.45 20.73 -8.16
C SER A 37 6.99 20.53 -7.73
N GLY A 38 6.09 21.16 -8.49
CA GLY A 38 4.68 21.24 -8.19
C GLY A 38 4.00 19.89 -8.35
N VAL A 39 3.04 19.64 -7.48
CA VAL A 39 2.08 18.55 -7.64
C VAL A 39 1.32 18.77 -8.94
N THR A 40 1.53 17.91 -9.93
CA THR A 40 0.85 18.01 -11.23
C THR A 40 -0.51 17.32 -11.21
N PRO A 41 -1.46 17.71 -12.09
CA PRO A 41 -2.72 17.00 -12.23
C PRO A 41 -2.55 15.53 -12.60
N VAL A 42 -1.51 15.21 -13.38
CA VAL A 42 -1.21 13.81 -13.75
C VAL A 42 -0.71 13.03 -12.55
N LEU A 43 0.15 13.62 -11.71
CA LEU A 43 0.60 12.98 -10.47
C LEU A 43 -0.58 12.74 -9.51
N LEU A 44 -1.50 13.71 -9.38
CA LEU A 44 -2.71 13.55 -8.57
C LEU A 44 -3.62 12.46 -9.13
N LEU A 45 -3.79 12.40 -10.45
CA LEU A 45 -4.55 11.33 -11.09
C LEU A 45 -3.90 9.97 -10.84
N SER A 46 -2.59 9.83 -11.02
CA SER A 46 -1.86 8.59 -10.73
C SER A 46 -1.97 8.18 -9.26
N ALA A 47 -1.89 9.14 -8.33
CA ALA A 47 -2.10 8.89 -6.91
C ALA A 47 -3.54 8.44 -6.62
N PHE A 48 -4.54 9.09 -7.22
CA PHE A 48 -5.94 8.71 -7.09
C PHE A 48 -6.21 7.30 -7.62
N VAL A 49 -5.70 6.94 -8.81
CA VAL A 49 -5.86 5.60 -9.37
C VAL A 49 -5.18 4.55 -8.49
N THR A 50 -4.00 4.85 -7.95
CA THR A 50 -3.31 3.99 -6.98
C THR A 50 -4.12 3.84 -5.68
N ALA A 51 -4.75 4.93 -5.23
CA ALA A 51 -5.63 4.95 -4.07
C ALA A 51 -6.91 4.13 -4.31
N CYS A 52 -7.45 4.10 -5.54
CA CYS A 52 -8.56 3.21 -5.91
C CYS A 52 -8.16 1.72 -5.82
N SER A 53 -6.95 1.36 -6.24
CA SER A 53 -6.42 0.00 -6.07
C SER A 53 -6.30 -0.37 -4.58
N ALA A 54 -5.75 0.52 -3.77
CA ALA A 54 -5.66 0.35 -2.32
C ALA A 54 -7.05 0.22 -1.67
N PHE A 55 -8.02 1.04 -2.09
CA PHE A 55 -9.41 0.99 -1.65
C PHE A 55 -10.09 -0.33 -2.04
N ALA A 56 -9.93 -0.78 -3.28
CA ALA A 56 -10.46 -2.06 -3.73
C ALA A 56 -9.90 -3.21 -2.86
N GLY A 57 -8.59 -3.19 -2.59
CA GLY A 57 -7.94 -4.17 -1.74
C GLY A 57 -8.45 -4.18 -0.30
N GLY A 58 -8.66 -3.02 0.33
CA GLY A 58 -9.23 -3.00 1.67
C GLY A 58 -10.72 -3.34 1.71
N PHE A 59 -11.50 -3.03 0.66
CA PHE A 59 -12.89 -3.47 0.55
C PHE A 59 -12.99 -4.99 0.47
N VAL A 60 -12.08 -5.63 -0.27
CA VAL A 60 -11.92 -7.10 -0.28
C VAL A 60 -11.70 -7.63 1.14
N ALA A 61 -10.81 -7.02 1.93
CA ALA A 61 -10.57 -7.44 3.31
C ALA A 61 -11.80 -7.24 4.22
N GLY A 62 -12.50 -6.10 4.12
CA GLY A 62 -13.65 -5.77 4.96
C GLY A 62 -14.98 -6.44 4.55
N TYR A 63 -15.05 -7.08 3.39
CA TYR A 63 -16.28 -7.68 2.88
C TYR A 63 -16.78 -8.87 3.70
N SER A 64 -15.88 -9.69 4.27
CA SER A 64 -16.25 -10.95 4.92
C SER A 64 -17.20 -10.74 6.10
N ALA A 65 -16.85 -9.93 7.09
CA ALA A 65 -17.64 -9.79 8.32
C ALA A 65 -19.12 -9.43 8.11
N PRO A 66 -19.49 -8.39 7.34
CA PRO A 66 -20.90 -8.08 7.12
C PRO A 66 -21.62 -9.07 6.20
N ALA A 67 -20.88 -9.81 5.36
CA ALA A 67 -21.45 -10.79 4.44
C ALA A 67 -21.70 -12.16 5.08
N GLU A 68 -21.10 -12.45 6.24
CA GLU A 68 -21.12 -13.74 6.94
C GLU A 68 -22.53 -14.33 7.11
N SER A 69 -23.40 -13.64 7.83
CA SER A 69 -24.75 -14.11 8.14
C SER A 69 -25.59 -14.29 6.88
N GLY A 70 -25.42 -13.39 5.92
CA GLY A 70 -26.12 -13.43 4.64
C GLY A 70 -25.70 -14.60 3.74
N ILE A 71 -24.41 -14.93 3.72
CA ILE A 71 -23.87 -16.06 2.94
C ILE A 71 -24.31 -17.38 3.55
N ILE A 72 -24.16 -17.53 4.87
CA ILE A 72 -24.54 -18.76 5.60
C ILE A 72 -26.04 -19.04 5.43
N ALA A 73 -26.89 -18.02 5.58
CA ALA A 73 -28.33 -18.18 5.47
C ALA A 73 -28.81 -18.49 4.04
N ASP A 74 -28.20 -17.86 3.03
CA ASP A 74 -28.63 -18.00 1.63
C ASP A 74 -28.13 -19.28 0.96
N LEU A 75 -26.87 -19.67 1.24
CA LEU A 75 -26.23 -20.84 0.63
C LEU A 75 -26.31 -22.09 1.51
N GLY A 76 -26.81 -21.97 2.74
CA GLY A 76 -26.90 -23.07 3.70
C GLY A 76 -25.54 -23.64 4.10
N LEU A 77 -24.49 -22.79 4.11
CA LEU A 77 -23.13 -23.22 4.41
C LEU A 77 -22.94 -23.50 5.90
N SER A 78 -22.09 -24.48 6.21
CA SER A 78 -21.58 -24.68 7.56
C SER A 78 -20.59 -23.58 7.95
N VAL A 79 -20.39 -23.38 9.26
CA VAL A 79 -19.36 -22.47 9.78
C VAL A 79 -17.97 -22.86 9.26
N ALA A 80 -17.69 -24.15 9.14
CA ALA A 80 -16.42 -24.65 8.60
C ALA A 80 -16.20 -24.22 7.13
N GLU A 81 -17.23 -24.30 6.28
CA GLU A 81 -17.16 -23.84 4.89
C GLU A 81 -16.97 -22.33 4.81
N TYR A 82 -17.65 -21.56 5.67
CA TYR A 82 -17.43 -20.12 5.74
C TYR A 82 -16.01 -19.77 6.25
N SER A 83 -15.46 -20.52 7.19
CA SER A 83 -14.06 -20.36 7.61
C SER A 83 -13.07 -20.65 6.49
N VAL A 84 -13.37 -21.59 5.58
CA VAL A 84 -12.59 -21.80 4.35
C VAL A 84 -12.66 -20.56 3.46
N PHE A 85 -13.85 -20.01 3.24
CA PHE A 85 -14.02 -18.75 2.51
C PHE A 85 -13.20 -17.60 3.10
N GLY A 86 -13.21 -17.42 4.43
CA GLY A 86 -12.41 -16.39 5.10
C GLY A 86 -10.90 -16.59 4.92
N SER A 87 -10.42 -17.83 5.06
CA SER A 87 -8.99 -18.17 5.06
C SER A 87 -8.36 -18.29 3.67
N ILE A 88 -9.12 -18.71 2.64
CA ILE A 88 -8.59 -18.91 1.28
C ILE A 88 -8.12 -17.60 0.64
N MET A 89 -8.67 -16.46 1.07
CA MET A 89 -8.17 -15.14 0.66
C MET A 89 -6.70 -14.95 1.05
N THR A 90 -6.30 -15.38 2.25
CA THR A 90 -4.92 -15.26 2.74
C THR A 90 -3.98 -16.13 1.91
N ILE A 91 -4.42 -17.31 1.49
CA ILE A 91 -3.67 -18.19 0.59
C ILE A 91 -3.47 -17.50 -0.78
N GLY A 92 -4.55 -16.93 -1.34
CA GLY A 92 -4.47 -16.16 -2.58
C GLY A 92 -3.52 -14.97 -2.45
N GLY A 93 -3.59 -14.24 -1.34
CA GLY A 93 -2.72 -13.11 -1.01
C GLY A 93 -1.24 -13.50 -0.89
N MET A 94 -0.95 -14.65 -0.28
CA MET A 94 0.41 -15.18 -0.18
C MET A 94 0.99 -15.47 -1.57
N VAL A 95 0.23 -16.15 -2.44
CA VAL A 95 0.67 -16.44 -3.82
C VAL A 95 0.84 -15.14 -4.61
N GLY A 96 -0.10 -14.21 -4.49
CA GLY A 96 -0.03 -12.89 -5.13
C GLY A 96 1.21 -12.10 -4.69
N ALA A 97 1.50 -12.08 -3.39
CA ALA A 97 2.66 -11.38 -2.83
C ALA A 97 3.98 -11.95 -3.32
N VAL A 98 4.15 -13.28 -3.36
CA VAL A 98 5.37 -13.94 -3.85
C VAL A 98 5.64 -13.62 -5.33
N ILE A 99 4.59 -13.56 -6.15
CA ILE A 99 4.72 -13.32 -7.60
C ILE A 99 4.83 -11.82 -7.91
N SER A 100 4.29 -10.95 -7.06
CA SER A 100 4.16 -9.51 -7.29
C SER A 100 5.46 -8.80 -7.69
N GLY A 101 6.57 -9.10 -7.02
CA GLY A 101 7.87 -8.47 -7.29
C GLY A 101 8.40 -8.82 -8.68
N LYS A 102 8.44 -10.12 -9.02
CA LYS A 102 8.88 -10.58 -10.34
C LYS A 102 7.97 -10.05 -11.45
N LEU A 103 6.66 -10.08 -11.22
CA LEU A 103 5.70 -9.60 -12.20
C LEU A 103 5.88 -8.10 -12.46
N ALA A 104 5.94 -7.28 -11.41
CA ALA A 104 6.12 -5.84 -11.53
C ALA A 104 7.45 -5.43 -12.16
N ASP A 105 8.49 -6.24 -12.02
CA ASP A 105 9.78 -6.01 -12.64
C ASP A 105 9.80 -6.37 -14.12
N VAL A 106 9.12 -7.45 -14.52
CA VAL A 106 9.12 -7.93 -15.92
C VAL A 106 8.13 -7.16 -16.78
N ILE A 107 6.87 -7.04 -16.34
CA ILE A 107 5.81 -6.45 -17.17
C ILE A 107 5.54 -4.97 -16.87
N GLY A 108 6.07 -4.46 -15.76
CA GLY A 108 5.87 -3.07 -15.34
C GLY A 108 4.77 -2.89 -14.32
N ARG A 109 4.74 -1.70 -13.72
CA ARG A 109 3.91 -1.42 -12.55
C ARG A 109 2.47 -1.17 -12.98
N LYS A 110 2.26 -0.40 -14.05
CA LYS A 110 0.95 -0.16 -14.66
C LYS A 110 0.31 -1.45 -15.15
N TYR A 111 1.05 -2.30 -15.86
CA TYR A 111 0.50 -3.57 -16.36
C TYR A 111 0.24 -4.59 -15.25
N THR A 112 1.01 -4.55 -14.17
CA THR A 112 0.69 -5.38 -12.99
C THR A 112 -0.59 -4.91 -12.30
N MET A 113 -0.86 -3.59 -12.28
CA MET A 113 -2.15 -3.05 -11.83
C MET A 113 -3.33 -3.48 -12.72
N TRP A 114 -3.11 -3.66 -14.02
CA TRP A 114 -4.11 -4.25 -14.91
C TRP A 114 -4.44 -5.70 -14.53
N ILE A 115 -3.42 -6.51 -14.29
CA ILE A 115 -3.61 -7.92 -13.94
C ILE A 115 -4.38 -8.04 -12.62
N LEU A 116 -3.96 -7.33 -11.56
CA LEU A 116 -4.66 -7.41 -10.28
C LEU A 116 -6.12 -6.94 -10.38
N ASP A 117 -6.41 -5.95 -11.22
CA ASP A 117 -7.77 -5.42 -11.38
C ASP A 117 -8.69 -6.42 -12.10
N ILE A 118 -8.16 -7.15 -13.09
CA ILE A 118 -8.86 -8.27 -13.73
C ILE A 118 -9.20 -9.33 -12.68
N PHE A 119 -8.27 -9.69 -11.80
CA PHE A 119 -8.54 -10.63 -10.70
C PHE A 119 -9.58 -10.10 -9.71
N TYR A 120 -9.57 -8.80 -9.41
CA TYR A 120 -10.61 -8.20 -8.57
C TYR A 120 -12.00 -8.29 -9.21
N ILE A 121 -12.14 -7.88 -10.47
CA ILE A 121 -13.42 -7.92 -11.19
C ILE A 121 -13.92 -9.36 -11.30
N MET A 122 -13.07 -10.30 -11.71
CA MET A 122 -13.44 -11.72 -11.79
C MET A 122 -13.85 -12.28 -10.43
N GLY A 123 -13.13 -11.93 -9.36
CA GLY A 123 -13.44 -12.37 -8.01
C GLY A 123 -14.79 -11.85 -7.51
N TRP A 124 -15.10 -10.57 -7.74
CA TRP A 124 -16.40 -9.99 -7.37
C TRP A 124 -17.56 -10.60 -8.17
N LEU A 125 -17.38 -10.81 -9.47
CA LEU A 125 -18.39 -11.46 -10.31
C LEU A 125 -18.62 -12.91 -9.89
N ALA A 126 -17.56 -13.66 -9.58
CA ALA A 126 -17.67 -15.03 -9.08
C ALA A 126 -18.44 -15.10 -7.75
N ILE A 127 -18.17 -14.18 -6.82
CA ILE A 127 -18.92 -14.08 -5.56
C ILE A 127 -20.39 -13.73 -5.83
N TYR A 128 -20.68 -12.77 -6.70
CA TYR A 128 -22.05 -12.38 -7.02
C TYR A 128 -22.88 -13.54 -7.60
N PHE A 129 -22.32 -14.29 -8.54
CA PHE A 129 -22.98 -15.43 -9.17
C PHE A 129 -22.88 -16.73 -8.36
N ALA A 130 -22.26 -16.70 -7.17
CA ALA A 130 -22.12 -17.88 -6.33
C ALA A 130 -23.48 -18.44 -5.92
N LYS A 131 -23.68 -19.72 -6.25
CA LYS A 131 -24.80 -20.56 -5.82
C LYS A 131 -24.36 -21.70 -4.88
N GLY A 132 -23.09 -21.72 -4.50
CA GLY A 132 -22.50 -22.72 -3.60
C GLY A 132 -21.06 -22.36 -3.23
N ALA A 133 -20.48 -23.11 -2.29
CA ALA A 133 -19.17 -22.83 -1.69
C ALA A 133 -18.03 -22.73 -2.72
N TRP A 134 -17.99 -23.64 -3.70
CA TRP A 134 -16.87 -23.71 -4.64
C TRP A 134 -16.64 -22.43 -5.45
N LEU A 135 -17.69 -21.84 -6.03
CA LEU A 135 -17.56 -20.62 -6.82
C LEU A 135 -17.27 -19.40 -5.94
N LEU A 136 -17.81 -19.42 -4.72
CA LEU A 136 -17.56 -18.40 -3.70
C LEU A 136 -16.08 -18.39 -3.30
N ASP A 137 -15.51 -19.56 -2.99
CA ASP A 137 -14.11 -19.75 -2.59
C ASP A 137 -13.16 -19.42 -3.73
N LEU A 138 -13.47 -19.82 -4.96
CA LEU A 138 -12.68 -19.48 -6.14
C LEU A 138 -12.65 -17.96 -6.38
N GLY A 139 -13.80 -17.30 -6.23
CA GLY A 139 -13.87 -15.84 -6.30
C GLY A 139 -13.03 -15.19 -5.20
N ARG A 140 -13.08 -15.73 -4.00
CA ARG A 140 -12.33 -15.22 -2.84
C ARG A 140 -10.82 -15.42 -2.97
N LEU A 141 -10.38 -16.54 -3.52
CA LEU A 141 -8.99 -16.81 -3.88
C LEU A 141 -8.48 -15.79 -4.91
N ALA A 142 -9.26 -15.51 -5.95
CA ALA A 142 -8.93 -14.52 -6.97
C ALA A 142 -8.81 -13.10 -6.39
N LEU A 143 -9.75 -12.70 -5.52
CA LEU A 143 -9.66 -11.42 -4.79
C LEU A 143 -8.40 -11.37 -3.91
N GLY A 144 -8.08 -12.47 -3.23
CA GLY A 144 -6.85 -12.60 -2.43
C GLY A 144 -5.60 -12.39 -3.27
N PHE A 145 -5.52 -13.01 -4.45
CA PHE A 145 -4.40 -12.84 -5.38
C PHE A 145 -4.21 -11.38 -5.79
N GLY A 146 -5.29 -10.69 -6.16
CA GLY A 146 -5.28 -9.25 -6.46
C GLY A 146 -4.81 -8.41 -5.26
N TYR A 147 -5.27 -8.75 -4.04
CA TYR A 147 -4.86 -8.08 -2.80
C TYR A 147 -3.36 -8.22 -2.53
N GLY A 148 -2.80 -9.43 -2.70
CA GLY A 148 -1.36 -9.65 -2.56
C GLY A 148 -0.52 -8.80 -3.53
N LEU A 149 -0.98 -8.66 -4.78
CA LEU A 149 -0.34 -7.80 -5.79
C LEU A 149 -0.40 -6.32 -5.40
N THR A 150 -1.57 -5.84 -4.98
CA THR A 150 -1.79 -4.44 -4.58
C THR A 150 -0.84 -4.01 -3.47
N CYS A 151 -0.63 -4.85 -2.45
CA CYS A 151 0.24 -4.56 -1.30
C CYS A 151 1.69 -4.23 -1.68
N TYR A 152 2.18 -4.71 -2.82
CA TYR A 152 3.52 -4.40 -3.31
C TYR A 152 3.51 -3.32 -4.40
N VAL A 153 2.65 -3.47 -5.41
CA VAL A 153 2.71 -2.68 -6.64
C VAL A 153 2.26 -1.24 -6.41
N ALA A 154 1.20 -1.03 -5.61
CA ALA A 154 0.67 0.29 -5.33
C ALA A 154 1.69 1.21 -4.61
N PRO A 155 2.30 0.83 -3.47
CA PRO A 155 3.29 1.69 -2.81
C PRO A 155 4.56 1.86 -3.66
N THR A 156 4.95 0.82 -4.41
CA THR A 156 6.13 0.89 -5.28
C THR A 156 5.92 1.90 -6.39
N TYR A 157 4.84 1.77 -7.18
CA TYR A 157 4.51 2.71 -8.26
C TYR A 157 4.48 4.17 -7.76
N LEU A 158 3.83 4.41 -6.64
CA LEU A 158 3.70 5.75 -6.07
C LEU A 158 5.05 6.31 -5.60
N SER A 159 5.92 5.46 -5.06
CA SER A 159 7.27 5.86 -4.65
C SER A 159 8.18 6.23 -5.84
N GLU A 160 7.89 5.69 -7.02
CA GLU A 160 8.68 5.89 -8.24
C GLU A 160 8.23 7.12 -9.04
N ILE A 161 6.94 7.45 -9.03
CA ILE A 161 6.40 8.62 -9.76
C ILE A 161 6.46 9.92 -8.94
N THR A 162 6.46 9.83 -7.61
CA THR A 162 6.27 10.99 -6.73
C THR A 162 7.62 11.65 -6.37
N PRO A 163 7.74 12.99 -6.53
CA PRO A 163 8.98 13.69 -6.20
C PRO A 163 9.31 13.60 -4.71
N LYS A 164 10.60 13.69 -4.37
CA LYS A 164 11.18 13.41 -3.03
C LYS A 164 10.47 14.18 -1.90
N ASN A 165 10.03 15.41 -2.15
CA ASN A 165 9.41 16.32 -1.19
C ASN A 165 7.99 15.91 -0.75
N VAL A 166 7.16 15.37 -1.64
CA VAL A 166 5.74 15.04 -1.33
C VAL A 166 5.45 13.53 -1.33
N ARG A 167 6.46 12.70 -1.58
CA ARG A 167 6.34 11.24 -1.63
C ARG A 167 5.73 10.65 -0.37
N GLY A 168 6.16 11.11 0.79
CA GLY A 168 5.70 10.60 2.09
C GLY A 168 4.19 10.75 2.24
N GLY A 169 3.66 11.95 1.99
CA GLY A 169 2.24 12.21 2.19
C GLY A 169 1.35 11.59 1.13
N ILE A 170 1.70 11.69 -0.15
CA ILE A 170 0.93 11.06 -1.22
C ILE A 170 0.85 9.53 -1.02
N THR A 171 1.96 8.90 -0.64
CA THR A 171 1.99 7.46 -0.36
C THR A 171 1.17 7.10 0.86
N SER A 172 1.26 7.89 1.94
CA SER A 172 0.51 7.65 3.17
C SER A 172 -0.99 7.78 2.96
N VAL A 173 -1.45 8.82 2.26
CA VAL A 173 -2.87 9.04 1.93
C VAL A 173 -3.41 7.89 1.07
N SER A 174 -2.65 7.46 0.07
CA SER A 174 -3.10 6.38 -0.83
C SER A 174 -3.20 5.05 -0.09
N MET A 175 -2.25 4.73 0.80
CA MET A 175 -2.29 3.50 1.60
C MET A 175 -3.33 3.57 2.73
N ALA A 176 -3.61 4.75 3.26
CA ALA A 176 -4.68 4.97 4.25
C ALA A 176 -6.07 4.63 3.69
N MET A 177 -6.23 4.55 2.36
CA MET A 177 -7.49 4.10 1.76
C MET A 177 -7.82 2.64 2.05
N ILE A 178 -6.83 1.77 2.33
CA ILE A 178 -7.09 0.36 2.70
C ILE A 178 -7.99 0.31 3.95
N PRO A 179 -7.57 0.81 5.12
CA PRO A 179 -8.41 0.70 6.31
C PRO A 179 -9.65 1.59 6.25
N VAL A 180 -9.66 2.71 5.50
CA VAL A 180 -10.89 3.48 5.23
C VAL A 180 -11.91 2.62 4.47
N SER A 181 -11.47 1.88 3.45
CA SER A 181 -12.36 1.02 2.66
C SER A 181 -12.92 -0.16 3.46
N VAL A 182 -12.17 -0.69 4.42
CA VAL A 182 -12.67 -1.70 5.38
C VAL A 182 -13.84 -1.13 6.18
N SER A 183 -13.68 0.08 6.74
CA SER A 183 -14.75 0.77 7.47
C SER A 183 -15.96 1.05 6.58
N VAL A 184 -15.74 1.42 5.31
CA VAL A 184 -16.84 1.60 4.34
C VAL A 184 -17.56 0.29 4.05
N ALA A 185 -16.83 -0.82 3.86
CA ALA A 185 -17.40 -2.15 3.64
C ALA A 185 -18.29 -2.59 4.82
N TYR A 186 -17.85 -2.35 6.06
CA TYR A 186 -18.62 -2.61 7.28
C TYR A 186 -19.91 -1.80 7.34
N LEU A 187 -19.84 -0.49 7.11
CA LEU A 187 -21.01 0.39 7.17
C LEU A 187 -22.04 0.02 6.10
N ILE A 188 -21.60 -0.14 4.85
CA ILE A 188 -22.50 -0.48 3.73
C ILE A 188 -23.05 -1.90 3.89
N GLY A 189 -22.19 -2.85 4.24
CA GLY A 189 -22.55 -4.26 4.39
C GLY A 189 -23.50 -4.53 5.56
N SER A 190 -23.54 -3.64 6.56
CA SER A 190 -24.50 -3.75 7.66
C SER A 190 -25.97 -3.50 7.26
N VAL A 191 -26.21 -2.86 6.10
CA VAL A 191 -27.54 -2.46 5.64
C VAL A 191 -27.97 -3.17 4.36
N ILE A 192 -27.02 -3.64 3.55
CA ILE A 192 -27.24 -4.15 2.21
C ILE A 192 -26.97 -5.66 2.15
N ASN A 193 -27.70 -6.37 1.27
CA ASN A 193 -27.46 -7.78 0.98
C ASN A 193 -26.02 -8.04 0.48
N TRP A 194 -25.41 -9.15 0.91
CA TRP A 194 -24.04 -9.53 0.55
C TRP A 194 -23.76 -9.56 -0.96
N ARG A 195 -24.71 -9.97 -1.80
CA ARG A 195 -24.53 -9.95 -3.27
C ARG A 195 -24.46 -8.53 -3.82
N ALA A 196 -25.29 -7.62 -3.30
CA ALA A 196 -25.24 -6.22 -3.68
C ALA A 196 -23.97 -5.54 -3.14
N LEU A 197 -23.51 -5.93 -1.94
CA LEU A 197 -22.23 -5.49 -1.40
C LEU A 197 -21.05 -5.92 -2.29
N ALA A 198 -21.10 -7.12 -2.87
CA ALA A 198 -20.10 -7.60 -3.83
C ALA A 198 -20.05 -6.74 -5.09
N LEU A 199 -21.20 -6.32 -5.62
CA LEU A 199 -21.27 -5.39 -6.76
C LEU A 199 -20.73 -4.00 -6.41
N ILE A 200 -20.96 -3.51 -5.19
CA ILE A 200 -20.38 -2.25 -4.71
C ILE A 200 -18.85 -2.37 -4.65
N GLY A 201 -18.32 -3.52 -4.22
CA GLY A 201 -16.88 -3.82 -4.24
C GLY A 201 -16.25 -3.79 -5.64
N ALA A 202 -17.04 -4.05 -6.69
CA ALA A 202 -16.58 -3.95 -8.07
C ALA A 202 -16.46 -2.49 -8.58
N ILE A 203 -17.16 -1.53 -7.97
CA ILE A 203 -17.12 -0.10 -8.37
C ILE A 203 -15.69 0.49 -8.33
N PRO A 204 -14.93 0.39 -7.22
CA PRO A 204 -13.55 0.91 -7.19
C PRO A 204 -12.63 0.18 -8.18
N CYS A 205 -12.93 -1.08 -8.53
CA CYS A 205 -12.20 -1.82 -9.56
C CYS A 205 -12.47 -1.24 -10.95
N LEU A 206 -13.73 -0.90 -11.27
CA LEU A 206 -14.04 -0.19 -12.51
C LEU A 206 -13.36 1.18 -12.59
N LEU A 207 -13.31 1.93 -11.48
CA LEU A 207 -12.58 3.20 -11.44
C LEU A 207 -11.08 3.02 -11.65
N LEU A 208 -10.49 1.96 -11.07
CA LEU A 208 -9.11 1.57 -11.32
C LEU A 208 -8.90 1.24 -12.81
N LEU A 209 -9.74 0.38 -13.40
CA LEU A 209 -9.71 0.00 -14.81
C LEU A 209 -9.68 1.21 -15.75
N PHE A 210 -10.63 2.14 -15.57
CA PHE A 210 -10.70 3.36 -16.37
C PHE A 210 -9.52 4.29 -16.11
N GLY A 211 -9.14 4.45 -14.84
CA GLY A 211 -8.00 5.26 -14.42
C GLY A 211 -6.67 4.80 -15.04
N LEU A 212 -6.48 3.49 -15.17
CA LEU A 212 -5.26 2.90 -15.70
C LEU A 212 -4.96 3.31 -17.15
N PHE A 213 -5.96 3.66 -17.95
CA PHE A 213 -5.74 4.17 -19.31
C PHE A 213 -5.03 5.53 -19.33
N PHE A 214 -5.26 6.37 -18.33
CA PHE A 214 -4.80 7.76 -18.31
C PHE A 214 -3.46 7.96 -17.61
N ILE A 215 -3.02 7.00 -16.79
CA ILE A 215 -1.76 7.09 -16.04
C ILE A 215 -0.55 6.63 -16.88
N PRO A 216 0.62 7.28 -16.72
CA PRO A 216 1.87 6.80 -17.32
C PRO A 216 2.44 5.60 -16.55
N GLU A 217 3.29 4.82 -17.21
CA GLU A 217 4.11 3.80 -16.55
C GLU A 217 5.22 4.46 -15.71
N SER A 218 5.78 3.72 -14.76
CA SER A 218 6.87 4.19 -13.90
C SER A 218 8.10 4.61 -14.71
N PRO A 219 8.59 5.87 -14.56
CA PRO A 219 9.82 6.31 -15.21
C PRO A 219 11.04 5.45 -14.83
N ARG A 220 11.13 5.02 -13.58
CA ARG A 220 12.25 4.17 -13.11
C ARG A 220 12.24 2.79 -13.76
N TRP A 221 11.06 2.22 -13.95
CA TRP A 221 10.91 0.97 -14.69
C TRP A 221 11.29 1.12 -16.17
N LEU A 222 10.83 2.21 -16.81
CA LEU A 222 11.15 2.51 -18.21
C LEU A 222 12.65 2.73 -18.43
N ALA A 223 13.34 3.37 -17.47
CA ALA A 223 14.79 3.49 -17.46
C ALA A 223 15.47 2.12 -17.33
N LYS A 224 14.99 1.25 -16.42
CA LYS A 224 15.53 -0.12 -16.23
C LYS A 224 15.46 -0.97 -17.49
N ILE A 225 14.40 -0.84 -18.29
CA ILE A 225 14.22 -1.61 -19.55
C ILE A 225 14.89 -0.95 -20.76
N GLY A 226 15.39 0.29 -20.61
CA GLY A 226 16.07 1.01 -21.69
C GLY A 226 15.11 1.67 -22.70
N ARG A 227 13.85 1.94 -22.32
CA ARG A 227 12.88 2.65 -23.19
C ARG A 227 12.99 4.16 -23.03
N GLU A 228 14.09 4.74 -23.51
CA GLU A 228 14.44 6.15 -23.25
C GLU A 228 13.37 7.16 -23.68
N LYS A 229 12.78 7.00 -24.87
CA LYS A 229 11.74 7.93 -25.37
C LYS A 229 10.50 7.96 -24.49
N GLU A 230 10.10 6.80 -23.98
CA GLU A 230 8.93 6.70 -23.10
C GLU A 230 9.25 7.16 -21.68
N PHE A 231 10.47 6.89 -21.22
CA PHE A 231 10.98 7.38 -19.94
C PHE A 231 10.91 8.91 -19.86
N GLU A 232 11.46 9.62 -20.86
CA GLU A 232 11.43 11.09 -20.90
C GLU A 232 10.00 11.61 -21.02
N ALA A 233 9.16 11.00 -21.86
CA ALA A 233 7.76 11.39 -22.01
C ALA A 233 6.95 11.20 -20.71
N ALA A 234 7.15 10.08 -20.00
CA ALA A 234 6.48 9.80 -18.73
C ALA A 234 6.93 10.77 -17.63
N LEU A 235 8.25 11.02 -17.54
CA LEU A 235 8.82 11.95 -16.55
C LEU A 235 8.35 13.39 -16.80
N GLN A 236 8.36 13.85 -18.06
CA GLN A 236 7.86 15.18 -18.44
C GLN A 236 6.36 15.32 -18.14
N ARG A 237 5.57 14.27 -18.37
CA ARG A 237 4.13 14.29 -18.08
C ARG A 237 3.84 14.34 -16.58
N LEU A 238 4.67 13.70 -15.75
CA LEU A 238 4.56 13.68 -14.29
C LEU A 238 5.05 14.97 -13.63
N ARG A 239 6.10 15.61 -14.17
CA ARG A 239 6.68 16.87 -13.64
C ARG A 239 6.05 18.12 -14.23
N GLY A 240 5.44 18.02 -15.41
CA GLY A 240 4.77 19.11 -16.12
C GLY A 240 5.56 19.55 -17.35
N LYS A 241 4.84 20.00 -18.39
CA LYS A 241 5.42 20.27 -19.73
C LYS A 241 6.57 21.28 -19.77
N ASN A 242 6.65 22.19 -18.81
CA ASN A 242 7.58 23.32 -18.81
C ASN A 242 8.69 23.19 -17.76
N VAL A 243 8.78 22.07 -17.04
CA VAL A 243 9.81 21.84 -16.03
C VAL A 243 11.01 21.17 -16.68
N ASN A 244 12.22 21.63 -16.34
CA ASN A 244 13.43 20.95 -16.79
C ASN A 244 13.60 19.64 -16.01
N ILE A 245 13.55 18.51 -16.73
CA ILE A 245 13.71 17.17 -16.17
C ILE A 245 15.13 16.61 -16.37
N SER A 246 16.04 17.34 -17.02
CA SER A 246 17.38 16.83 -17.39
C SER A 246 18.13 16.25 -16.20
N ASP A 247 18.10 16.94 -15.07
CA ASP A 247 18.90 16.61 -13.90
C ASP A 247 18.31 15.37 -13.19
N GLU A 248 16.98 15.32 -13.03
CA GLU A 248 16.30 14.15 -12.46
C GLU A 248 16.40 12.93 -13.39
N ALA A 249 16.38 13.16 -14.71
CA ALA A 249 16.54 12.10 -15.70
C ALA A 249 17.95 11.48 -15.64
N ALA A 250 18.98 12.33 -15.55
CA ALA A 250 20.37 11.91 -15.40
C ALA A 250 20.58 11.14 -14.09
N ASP A 251 20.05 11.65 -12.96
CA ASP A 251 20.09 10.96 -11.67
C ASP A 251 19.49 9.55 -11.80
N ILE A 252 18.27 9.42 -12.35
CA ILE A 252 17.59 8.12 -12.47
C ILE A 252 18.38 7.16 -13.35
N LYS A 253 18.99 7.64 -14.45
CA LYS A 253 19.82 6.80 -15.33
C LYS A 253 21.08 6.31 -14.61
N ASP A 254 21.82 7.20 -13.94
CA ASP A 254 23.04 6.83 -13.20
C ASP A 254 22.73 5.84 -12.07
N TYR A 255 21.66 6.07 -11.30
CA TYR A 255 21.19 5.09 -10.31
C TYR A 255 20.85 3.73 -10.92
N THR A 256 20.23 3.70 -12.11
CA THR A 256 19.82 2.46 -12.77
C THR A 256 21.03 1.69 -13.31
N GLU A 257 22.00 2.37 -13.94
CA GLU A 257 23.24 1.77 -14.41
C GLU A 257 24.06 1.17 -13.26
N ASN A 258 24.10 1.86 -12.12
CA ASN A 258 24.79 1.36 -10.94
C ASN A 258 24.09 0.12 -10.34
N ILE A 259 22.76 0.03 -10.41
CA ILE A 259 22.00 -1.16 -9.99
C ILE A 259 22.20 -2.33 -10.96
N GLN A 260 22.26 -2.09 -12.28
CA GLN A 260 22.49 -3.14 -13.28
C GLN A 260 23.89 -3.78 -13.18
N LYS A 261 24.87 -3.05 -12.64
CA LYS A 261 26.22 -3.58 -12.37
C LYS A 261 26.27 -4.52 -11.16
N ILE A 262 25.24 -4.50 -10.31
CA ILE A 262 25.12 -5.41 -9.16
C ILE A 262 24.56 -6.75 -9.69
N PRO A 263 25.18 -7.90 -9.38
CA PRO A 263 24.62 -9.20 -9.74
C PRO A 263 23.17 -9.34 -9.25
N GLU A 264 22.28 -9.94 -10.05
CA GLU A 264 20.94 -10.26 -9.58
C GLU A 264 21.03 -11.29 -8.45
N ASP A 265 20.90 -10.83 -7.21
CA ASP A 265 20.84 -11.69 -6.04
C ASP A 265 19.63 -12.63 -6.13
N LYS A 266 19.84 -13.93 -5.91
CA LYS A 266 18.74 -14.89 -5.86
C LYS A 266 17.96 -14.67 -4.55
N ILE A 267 16.68 -15.01 -4.53
CA ILE A 267 15.85 -14.96 -3.30
C ILE A 267 16.51 -15.73 -2.13
N LEU A 268 17.33 -16.74 -2.44
CA LEU A 268 18.09 -17.52 -1.47
C LEU A 268 19.27 -16.75 -0.85
N ASP A 269 19.79 -15.72 -1.53
CA ASP A 269 20.87 -14.87 -1.01
C ASP A 269 20.37 -13.93 0.10
N LEU A 270 19.06 -13.69 0.19
CA LEU A 270 18.42 -12.98 1.30
C LEU A 270 18.53 -13.75 2.63
N PHE A 271 18.77 -15.06 2.59
CA PHE A 271 18.99 -15.89 3.78
C PHE A 271 20.46 -15.91 4.24
N GLN A 272 21.36 -15.17 3.56
CA GLN A 272 22.73 -15.04 4.03
C GLN A 272 22.80 -14.29 5.37
N GLN A 273 23.78 -14.65 6.20
CA GLN A 273 24.02 -14.09 7.55
C GLN A 273 24.04 -12.54 7.57
N LYS A 274 24.43 -11.91 6.45
CA LYS A 274 24.49 -10.45 6.29
C LYS A 274 23.10 -9.79 6.29
N TYR A 275 22.08 -10.46 5.76
CA TYR A 275 20.72 -9.94 5.64
C TYR A 275 19.74 -10.57 6.63
N SER A 276 20.16 -11.65 7.31
CA SER A 276 19.31 -12.41 8.25
C SER A 276 18.74 -11.56 9.39
N HIS A 277 19.51 -10.61 9.94
CA HIS A 277 18.99 -9.71 10.98
C HIS A 277 17.86 -8.81 10.46
N LEU A 278 18.01 -8.25 9.25
CA LEU A 278 16.96 -7.44 8.64
C LEU A 278 15.72 -8.27 8.33
N LEU A 279 15.92 -9.52 7.87
CA LEU A 279 14.87 -10.46 7.55
C LEU A 279 14.11 -10.93 8.80
N ILE A 280 14.82 -11.25 9.89
CA ILE A 280 14.23 -11.64 11.18
C ILE A 280 13.42 -10.48 11.76
N VAL A 281 13.96 -9.25 11.76
CA VAL A 281 13.22 -8.08 12.25
C VAL A 281 12.00 -7.81 11.38
N GLY A 282 12.13 -7.84 10.05
CA GLY A 282 11.03 -7.61 9.12
C GLY A 282 9.90 -8.64 9.26
N ILE A 283 10.26 -9.93 9.21
CA ILE A 283 9.29 -11.03 9.39
C ILE A 283 8.72 -11.02 10.80
N GLY A 284 9.55 -10.80 11.83
CA GLY A 284 9.11 -10.73 13.22
C GLY A 284 8.07 -9.64 13.46
N VAL A 285 8.29 -8.44 12.92
CA VAL A 285 7.31 -7.34 12.99
C VAL A 285 6.01 -7.70 12.27
N MET A 286 6.08 -8.34 11.11
CA MET A 286 4.89 -8.79 10.36
C MET A 286 4.11 -9.87 11.13
N VAL A 287 4.81 -10.84 11.71
CA VAL A 287 4.21 -11.93 12.49
C VAL A 287 3.55 -11.38 13.76
N LEU A 288 4.22 -10.48 14.49
CA LEU A 288 3.64 -9.79 15.64
C LEU A 288 2.38 -9.00 15.28
N GLN A 289 2.39 -8.34 14.11
CA GLN A 289 1.20 -7.65 13.59
C GLN A 289 0.03 -8.60 13.34
N GLN A 290 0.28 -9.82 12.82
CA GLN A 290 -0.75 -10.82 12.58
C GLN A 290 -1.27 -11.47 13.88
N PHE A 291 -0.39 -11.75 14.84
CA PHE A 291 -0.77 -12.28 16.16
C PHE A 291 -1.61 -11.31 17.00
N GLY A 292 -1.55 -10.01 16.70
CA GLY A 292 -2.47 -9.01 17.26
C GLY A 292 -3.94 -9.24 16.91
N GLY A 293 -4.27 -10.27 16.13
CA GLY A 293 -5.65 -10.73 15.91
C GLY A 293 -6.48 -9.83 14.99
N LEU A 294 -5.86 -8.84 14.35
CA LEU A 294 -6.58 -7.82 13.57
C LEU A 294 -7.41 -8.42 12.44
N ASN A 295 -6.89 -9.44 11.76
CA ASN A 295 -7.62 -10.15 10.71
C ASN A 295 -8.72 -11.08 11.25
N GLY A 296 -8.49 -11.74 12.39
CA GLY A 296 -9.53 -12.58 13.03
C GLY A 296 -10.71 -11.74 13.50
N TYR A 297 -10.41 -10.63 14.16
CA TYR A 297 -11.39 -9.61 14.52
C TYR A 297 -12.13 -9.04 13.30
N ALA A 298 -11.39 -8.72 12.22
CA ALA A 298 -11.97 -8.12 11.02
C ALA A 298 -12.88 -9.06 10.23
N TYR A 299 -12.68 -10.38 10.28
CA TYR A 299 -13.49 -11.34 9.52
C TYR A 299 -14.69 -11.89 10.29
N TYR A 300 -14.55 -12.05 11.61
CA TYR A 300 -15.59 -12.62 12.48
C TYR A 300 -16.24 -11.58 13.39
N MET A 301 -16.15 -10.31 13.00
CA MET A 301 -16.64 -9.22 13.84
C MET A 301 -18.14 -9.36 14.15
N ASN A 302 -18.92 -9.85 13.19
CA ASN A 302 -20.35 -10.07 13.35
C ASN A 302 -20.63 -11.07 14.48
N GLU A 303 -20.03 -12.26 14.40
CA GLU A 303 -20.16 -13.32 15.42
C GLU A 303 -19.70 -12.86 16.81
N ILE A 304 -18.58 -12.12 16.89
CA ILE A 304 -18.05 -11.60 18.17
C ILE A 304 -19.06 -10.66 18.85
N PHE A 305 -19.70 -9.76 18.10
CA PHE A 305 -20.69 -8.84 18.67
C PHE A 305 -22.01 -9.52 19.02
N GLU A 306 -22.45 -10.50 18.22
CA GLU A 306 -23.63 -11.30 18.54
C GLU A 306 -23.43 -12.10 19.84
N LEU A 307 -22.26 -12.72 20.02
CA LEU A 307 -21.89 -13.40 21.27
C LEU A 307 -21.83 -12.45 22.47
N ALA A 308 -21.48 -11.19 22.25
CA ALA A 308 -21.49 -10.15 23.29
C ALA A 308 -22.90 -9.59 23.58
N GLY A 309 -23.93 -10.02 22.85
CA GLY A 309 -25.31 -9.55 23.01
C GLY A 309 -25.56 -8.14 22.46
N VAL A 310 -24.66 -7.62 21.60
CA VAL A 310 -24.80 -6.30 20.97
C VAL A 310 -25.27 -6.48 19.53
N PRO A 311 -26.23 -5.69 19.03
CA PRO A 311 -26.61 -5.74 17.62
C PRO A 311 -25.41 -5.48 16.71
N SER A 312 -25.21 -6.33 15.70
CA SER A 312 -24.04 -6.30 14.82
C SER A 312 -23.87 -4.97 14.09
N ILE A 313 -24.97 -4.32 13.71
CA ILE A 313 -24.99 -2.96 13.14
C ILE A 313 -24.29 -1.96 14.07
N THR A 314 -24.59 -2.02 15.37
CA THR A 314 -23.96 -1.15 16.37
C THR A 314 -22.46 -1.46 16.48
N GLY A 315 -22.08 -2.74 16.43
CA GLY A 315 -20.69 -3.17 16.36
C GLY A 315 -19.94 -2.56 15.17
N PHE A 316 -20.49 -2.68 13.96
CA PHE A 316 -19.89 -2.10 12.74
C PHE A 316 -19.70 -0.59 12.83
N ILE A 317 -20.68 0.14 13.37
CA ILE A 317 -20.62 1.60 13.53
C ILE A 317 -19.56 2.01 14.56
N VAL A 318 -19.54 1.37 15.73
CA VAL A 318 -18.63 1.68 16.84
C VAL A 318 -17.18 1.45 16.46
N VAL A 319 -16.90 0.54 15.53
CA VAL A 319 -15.56 0.23 15.07
C VAL A 319 -15.14 1.12 13.91
N SER A 320 -16.03 1.28 12.93
CA SER A 320 -15.74 2.00 11.69
C SER A 320 -15.54 3.50 11.89
N ILE A 321 -16.36 4.13 12.76
CA ILE A 321 -16.31 5.58 12.96
C ILE A 321 -14.99 6.01 13.64
N PRO A 322 -14.53 5.42 14.75
CA PRO A 322 -13.26 5.80 15.38
C PRO A 322 -12.02 5.40 14.58
N GLN A 323 -12.13 4.34 13.76
CA GLN A 323 -11.04 3.86 12.93
C GLN A 323 -10.57 4.93 11.92
N ILE A 324 -11.49 5.62 11.25
CA ILE A 324 -11.16 6.63 10.23
C ILE A 324 -10.32 7.79 10.80
N PRO A 325 -10.73 8.49 11.89
CA PRO A 325 -9.90 9.49 12.55
C PRO A 325 -8.58 8.95 13.09
N ALA A 326 -8.55 7.72 13.62
CA ALA A 326 -7.33 7.12 14.14
C ALA A 326 -6.27 6.91 13.04
N ILE A 327 -6.69 6.55 11.83
CA ILE A 327 -5.81 6.43 10.65
C ILE A 327 -5.34 7.79 10.18
N ALA A 328 -6.22 8.78 10.14
CA ALA A 328 -5.88 10.15 9.77
C ALA A 328 -4.83 10.73 10.73
N LEU A 329 -5.08 10.61 12.04
CA LEU A 329 -4.14 11.00 13.10
C LEU A 329 -2.81 10.24 12.97
N GLY A 330 -2.87 8.93 12.73
CA GLY A 330 -1.69 8.10 12.51
C GLY A 330 -0.85 8.58 11.33
N SER A 331 -1.48 8.92 10.21
CA SER A 331 -0.81 9.42 9.00
C SER A 331 -0.12 10.76 9.26
N ILE A 332 -0.80 11.68 9.96
CA ILE A 332 -0.25 12.99 10.35
C ILE A 332 0.93 12.82 11.32
N LEU A 333 0.79 11.92 12.31
CA LEU A 333 1.84 11.62 13.27
C LEU A 333 3.09 11.04 12.57
N ILE A 334 2.93 10.19 11.55
CA ILE A 334 4.04 9.58 10.80
C ILE A 334 4.85 10.65 10.08
N GLU A 335 4.17 11.62 9.47
CA GLU A 335 4.82 12.73 8.79
C GLU A 335 5.55 13.66 9.77
N LYS A 336 4.96 13.91 10.94
CA LYS A 336 5.48 14.90 11.89
C LYS A 336 6.60 14.38 12.78
N PHE A 337 6.57 13.11 13.19
CA PHE A 337 7.52 12.54 14.16
C PHE A 337 8.51 11.55 13.55
N GLY A 338 8.42 11.25 12.25
CA GLY A 338 9.22 10.23 11.60
C GLY A 338 8.83 8.79 11.99
N ARG A 339 9.23 7.82 11.17
CA ARG A 339 8.79 6.41 11.25
C ARG A 339 9.19 5.68 12.56
N TRP A 340 10.26 6.12 13.22
CA TRP A 340 10.82 5.44 14.40
C TRP A 340 10.08 5.72 15.70
N THR A 341 9.56 6.93 15.87
CA THR A 341 8.93 7.39 17.12
C THR A 341 7.56 6.73 17.35
N LEU A 342 6.84 6.40 16.26
CA LEU A 342 5.51 5.78 16.35
C LEU A 342 5.53 4.27 16.61
N LEU A 343 6.58 3.57 16.18
CA LEU A 343 6.73 2.15 16.49
C LEU A 343 6.92 1.93 17.99
N MET A 344 7.63 2.83 18.67
CA MET A 344 7.79 2.79 20.13
C MET A 344 6.49 3.14 20.89
N VAL A 345 5.70 4.10 20.39
CA VAL A 345 4.43 4.46 21.03
C VAL A 345 3.36 3.38 20.84
N ARG A 346 3.36 2.68 19.69
CA ARG A 346 2.45 1.55 19.46
C ARG A 346 2.81 0.32 20.27
N SER A 347 4.10 0.00 20.44
CA SER A 347 4.52 -1.13 21.28
C SER A 347 4.20 -0.88 22.76
N GLN A 348 4.34 0.35 23.25
CA GLN A 348 3.96 0.70 24.63
C GLN A 348 2.46 0.54 24.90
N LYS A 349 1.59 0.92 23.95
CA LYS A 349 0.13 0.79 24.13
C LYS A 349 -0.36 -0.67 24.08
N ILE A 350 0.26 -1.50 23.25
CA ILE A 350 -0.05 -2.94 23.19
C ILE A 350 0.45 -3.64 24.46
N ALA A 351 1.61 -3.26 24.99
CA ALA A 351 2.13 -3.77 26.27
C ALA A 351 1.21 -3.40 27.45
N GLN A 352 0.75 -2.15 27.53
CA GLN A 352 -0.19 -1.71 28.57
C GLN A 352 -1.57 -2.37 28.47
N SER A 353 -2.01 -2.75 27.27
CA SER A 353 -3.27 -3.49 27.08
C SER A 353 -3.19 -4.95 27.54
N LEU A 354 -1.99 -5.53 27.57
CA LEU A 354 -1.74 -6.90 28.05
C LEU A 354 -1.49 -6.97 29.56
N GLU A 355 -1.07 -5.88 30.20
CA GLU A 355 -0.93 -5.79 31.66
C GLU A 355 -2.28 -5.56 32.39
N HIS A 356 -3.33 -5.19 31.65
CA HIS A 356 -4.67 -4.93 32.18
C HIS A 356 -5.70 -6.03 31.87
N SER A 357 -5.27 -7.16 31.29
CA SER A 357 -6.04 -8.41 31.19
C SER A 357 -5.39 -9.49 32.04
#